data_AF-A0A4Z0W424-F1
#
_entry.id   AF-A0A4Z0W424-F1
#
_cell.length_a   1.000
_cell.length_b   1.000
_cell.length_c   1.000
_cell.angle_alpha   90.00
_cell.angle_beta   90.00
_cell.angle_gamma   90.00
#
_symmetry.space_group_name_H-M   'P 1'
#
loop_
_entity.id
_entity.type
_entity.pdbx_description
1 polymer ?
#
loop_
_entity_poly.entity_id
_entity_poly.type
_entity_poly.pdbx_seq_one_letter_code
_entity_poly.pdbx_strand_id
1 'polypeptide(L)'
;MNLKEILSIMKMGSFIYPIINFFENMEEDDITKSFFRMNLYKWFEKNKDFFKEVDKIISICSDEKTLCKRSHLSIKMLALVRKSALLSNKENKEDVIKIYKELRNNFNNLPDYVRTIVAISMKNLYSKLDTKEINDVRIWSESYKKDKSKLSFLTFAEAKKEINNKNYKKGIELFYKGAMESWDVPHPTAILNGIDFASWYSIEKNFLEFSSLYGELEFLAGYYYDKISIIYDYLYTVFSSYKKLDKIDIHKIASFMINNKKQIQKNEYYKKRIDSVKKFYYDLNKNSYKLKKSDILFFEKCFEEDSIENIFISKVTMNSILKRKASFIKSNTIRKIISSYNISYKTSNPQCINSELIKMNIENNFSHFSSFVSFDNDFFEKILLTYMSLDNKSIDISLIYNLINKNNKKSLIKIFKNNYDSMILFNSIFESIPFFNARKYLIRLSIDEIKIKNKYHDFISFYFKLDEDEKLLINIFFRNYQRYKRTKFSFNLNKIFKNNSKNKLWKNKIDKISRFFGFDQYFSYISFWCFEEKDRKGFIEIINKFL
;
A
#
# COMPACT_ATOMS: atom_id res chain seq x y z
N MET A 1 1.58 5.31 29.93
CA MET A 1 2.69 5.99 29.21
C MET A 1 2.38 7.49 29.18
N ASN A 2 3.35 8.38 29.30
CA ASN A 2 3.04 9.82 29.29
C ASN A 2 2.93 10.37 27.85
N LEU A 3 2.32 11.54 27.68
CA LEU A 3 2.08 12.14 26.36
C LEU A 3 3.39 12.44 25.59
N LYS A 4 4.47 12.80 26.29
CA LYS A 4 5.78 13.08 25.67
C LYS A 4 6.35 11.83 25.00
N GLU A 5 6.26 10.68 25.66
CA GLU A 5 6.67 9.37 25.12
C GLU A 5 5.79 8.98 23.92
N ILE A 6 4.47 9.16 24.02
CA ILE A 6 3.53 8.88 22.92
C ILE A 6 3.91 9.70 21.67
N LEU A 7 4.12 11.01 21.82
CA LEU A 7 4.50 11.87 20.70
C LEU A 7 5.86 11.51 20.10
N SER A 8 6.78 10.98 20.92
CA SER A 8 8.08 10.51 20.43
C SER A 8 7.93 9.28 19.52
N ILE A 9 7.03 8.35 19.85
CA ILE A 9 6.71 7.16 19.04
C ILE A 9 6.03 7.61 17.73
N MET A 10 5.09 8.54 17.82
CA MET A 10 4.29 9.00 16.68
C MET A 10 5.09 9.71 15.58
N LYS A 11 6.37 10.04 15.81
CA LYS A 11 7.27 10.63 14.80
C LYS A 11 7.45 9.74 13.56
N MET A 12 7.19 8.44 13.65
CA MET A 12 7.31 7.50 12.52
C MET A 12 6.03 7.48 11.63
N GLY A 13 5.04 8.32 11.92
CA GLY A 13 3.85 8.48 11.11
C GLY A 13 2.91 7.27 11.15
N SER A 14 2.29 6.94 10.03
CA SER A 14 1.35 5.82 9.95
C SER A 14 1.99 4.47 10.20
N PHE A 15 3.32 4.34 10.09
CA PHE A 15 4.01 3.06 10.29
C PHE A 15 3.86 2.48 11.71
N ILE A 16 3.69 3.35 12.72
CA ILE A 16 3.49 2.93 14.12
C ILE A 16 2.02 2.68 14.49
N TYR A 17 1.12 2.62 13.51
CA TYR A 17 -0.29 2.34 13.76
C TYR A 17 -0.56 1.09 14.61
N PRO A 18 0.23 -0.01 14.56
CA PRO A 18 -0.03 -1.17 15.43
C PRO A 18 0.18 -0.84 16.91
N ILE A 19 1.16 0.02 17.21
CA ILE A 19 1.42 0.47 18.58
C ILE A 19 0.28 1.37 19.06
N ILE A 20 -0.26 2.22 18.19
CA ILE A 20 -1.42 3.06 18.52
C ILE A 20 -2.69 2.22 18.65
N ASN A 21 -2.89 1.20 17.81
CA ASN A 21 -3.96 0.22 17.97
C ASN A 21 -3.88 -0.45 19.34
N PHE A 22 -2.68 -0.90 19.74
CA PHE A 22 -2.45 -1.47 21.07
C PHE A 22 -2.81 -0.48 22.18
N PHE A 23 -2.28 0.75 22.12
CA PHE A 23 -2.60 1.76 23.15
C PHE A 23 -4.09 2.11 23.18
N GLU A 24 -4.76 2.29 22.04
CA GLU A 24 -6.20 2.55 21.98
C GLU A 24 -7.02 1.45 22.66
N ASN A 25 -6.62 0.19 22.49
CA ASN A 25 -7.31 -0.96 23.09
C ASN A 25 -7.06 -1.07 24.61
N MET A 26 -5.95 -0.51 25.10
CA MET A 26 -5.57 -0.55 26.52
C MET A 26 -5.94 0.74 27.26
N GLU A 27 -6.31 1.80 26.56
CA GLU A 27 -6.59 3.11 27.13
C GLU A 27 -8.01 3.20 27.70
N GLU A 28 -8.08 3.74 28.91
CA GLU A 28 -9.33 3.95 29.65
C GLU A 28 -9.74 5.41 29.68
N ASP A 29 -8.76 6.33 29.62
CA ASP A 29 -9.05 7.74 29.51
C ASP A 29 -9.67 8.06 28.15
N ASP A 30 -10.95 8.45 28.15
CA ASP A 30 -11.74 8.69 26.95
C ASP A 30 -11.09 9.70 26.01
N ILE A 31 -10.48 10.76 26.55
CA ILE A 31 -9.81 11.82 25.77
C ILE A 31 -8.58 11.26 25.07
N THR A 32 -7.73 10.52 25.79
CA THR A 32 -6.52 9.90 25.25
C THR A 32 -6.87 8.81 24.24
N LYS A 33 -7.92 8.03 24.51
CA LYS A 33 -8.44 7.02 23.57
C LYS A 33 -8.95 7.66 22.27
N SER A 34 -9.74 8.73 22.38
CA SER A 34 -10.18 9.52 21.23
C SER A 34 -9.00 10.14 20.48
N PHE A 35 -7.95 10.56 21.18
CA PHE A 35 -6.71 11.04 20.55
C PHE A 35 -6.04 9.94 19.72
N PHE A 36 -5.95 8.71 20.21
CA PHE A 36 -5.44 7.59 19.43
C PHE A 36 -6.30 7.29 18.21
N ARG A 37 -7.63 7.19 18.39
CA ARG A 37 -8.59 6.95 17.30
C ARG A 37 -8.53 8.02 16.22
N MET A 38 -8.48 9.29 16.60
CA MET A 38 -8.30 10.40 15.67
C MET A 38 -7.05 10.19 14.79
N ASN A 39 -5.92 9.78 15.36
CA ASN A 39 -4.71 9.54 14.57
C ASN A 39 -4.84 8.32 13.64
N LEU A 40 -5.42 7.23 14.12
CA LEU A 40 -5.71 6.04 13.30
C LEU A 40 -6.64 6.39 12.13
N TYR A 41 -7.73 7.11 12.40
CA TYR A 41 -8.66 7.56 11.37
C TYR A 41 -8.01 8.51 10.37
N LYS A 42 -7.10 9.38 10.80
CA LYS A 42 -6.30 10.19 9.87
C LYS A 42 -5.45 9.33 8.95
N TRP A 43 -4.76 8.31 9.48
CA TRP A 43 -3.87 7.45 8.67
C TRP A 43 -4.60 6.49 7.75
N PHE A 44 -5.81 6.05 8.13
CA PHE A 44 -6.70 5.28 7.26
C PHE A 44 -7.66 6.19 6.47
N GLU A 45 -7.42 7.50 6.54
CA GLU A 45 -8.17 8.57 5.88
C GLU A 45 -9.70 8.55 6.10
N LYS A 46 -10.16 8.02 7.23
CA LYS A 46 -11.58 8.04 7.63
C LYS A 46 -11.97 9.42 8.16
N ASN A 47 -12.06 10.42 7.26
CA ASN A 47 -12.25 11.83 7.62
C ASN A 47 -13.49 12.09 8.49
N LYS A 48 -14.62 11.44 8.21
CA LYS A 48 -15.84 11.59 9.03
C LYS A 48 -15.63 11.15 10.47
N ASP A 49 -14.99 10.00 10.67
CA ASP A 49 -14.72 9.44 12.00
C ASP A 49 -13.61 10.24 12.71
N PHE A 50 -12.63 10.75 11.96
CA PHE A 50 -11.64 11.70 12.46
C PHE A 50 -12.31 12.92 13.11
N PHE A 51 -13.23 13.59 12.40
CA PHE A 51 -13.87 14.80 12.93
C PHE A 51 -14.74 14.50 14.15
N LYS A 52 -15.46 13.37 14.16
CA LYS A 52 -16.21 12.92 15.35
C LYS A 52 -15.33 12.80 16.60
N GLU A 53 -14.16 12.18 16.47
CA GLU A 53 -13.24 12.04 17.62
C GLU A 53 -12.62 13.37 18.03
N VAL A 54 -12.34 14.26 17.08
CA VAL A 54 -11.88 15.63 17.39
C VAL A 54 -12.93 16.41 18.16
N ASP A 55 -14.18 16.39 17.69
CA ASP A 55 -15.27 17.13 18.33
C ASP A 55 -15.59 16.55 19.72
N LYS A 56 -15.46 15.23 19.90
CA LYS A 56 -15.51 14.58 21.24
C LYS A 56 -14.39 15.08 22.16
N ILE A 57 -13.14 15.19 21.67
CA ILE A 57 -12.04 15.74 22.48
C ILE A 57 -12.34 17.20 22.88
N ILE A 58 -12.81 18.01 21.93
CA ILE A 58 -13.10 19.43 22.17
C ILE A 58 -14.25 19.58 23.18
N SER A 59 -15.33 18.83 23.03
CA SER A 59 -16.50 18.94 23.92
C SER A 59 -16.16 18.56 25.36
N ILE A 60 -15.45 17.44 25.57
CA ILE A 60 -15.03 17.01 26.92
C ILE A 60 -14.09 18.04 27.56
N CYS A 61 -13.18 18.62 26.76
CA CYS A 61 -12.22 19.62 27.27
C CYS A 61 -12.81 21.04 27.40
N SER A 62 -14.07 21.27 27.04
CA SER A 62 -14.75 22.57 27.18
C SER A 62 -15.58 22.68 28.46
N ASP A 63 -15.86 21.56 29.14
CA ASP A 63 -16.42 21.56 30.48
C ASP A 63 -15.30 21.87 31.50
N GLU A 64 -15.43 22.99 32.22
CA GLU A 64 -14.43 23.49 33.17
C GLU A 64 -14.14 22.48 34.29
N LYS A 65 -15.07 21.55 34.58
CA LYS A 65 -14.89 20.49 35.58
C LYS A 65 -14.00 19.33 35.09
N THR A 66 -13.73 19.20 33.78
CA THR A 66 -12.92 18.10 33.18
C THR A 66 -11.50 18.52 32.78
N LEU A 67 -11.15 19.81 32.91
CA LEU A 67 -9.81 20.38 32.66
C LEU A 67 -8.80 20.05 33.79
N CYS A 68 -8.95 18.93 34.49
CA CYS A 68 -8.15 18.58 35.66
C CYS A 68 -6.71 18.11 35.37
N LYS A 69 -6.32 17.86 34.10
CA LYS A 69 -4.96 17.39 33.73
C LYS A 69 -4.33 18.24 32.63
N ARG A 70 -3.09 18.69 32.85
CA ARG A 70 -2.27 19.43 31.85
C ARG A 70 -2.09 18.68 30.53
N SER A 71 -2.19 17.34 30.55
CA SER A 71 -2.19 16.49 29.35
C SER A 71 -3.45 16.64 28.49
N HIS A 72 -4.61 16.92 29.07
CA HIS A 72 -5.88 17.07 28.31
C HIS A 72 -5.86 18.35 27.48
N LEU A 73 -5.42 19.47 28.06
CA LEU A 73 -5.20 20.72 27.30
C LEU A 73 -4.22 20.48 26.14
N SER A 74 -3.14 19.75 26.40
CA SER A 74 -2.17 19.39 25.36
C SER A 74 -2.79 18.55 24.24
N ILE A 75 -3.61 17.56 24.59
CA ILE A 75 -4.34 16.72 23.62
C ILE A 75 -5.34 17.57 22.81
N LYS A 76 -6.12 18.45 23.47
CA LYS A 76 -7.05 19.38 22.81
C LYS A 76 -6.32 20.24 21.77
N MET A 77 -5.21 20.87 22.15
CA MET A 77 -4.43 21.70 21.24
C MET A 77 -3.84 20.89 20.07
N LEU A 78 -3.40 19.66 20.32
CA LEU A 78 -2.91 18.76 19.27
C LEU A 78 -4.02 18.24 18.34
N ALA A 79 -5.25 18.11 18.83
CA ALA A 79 -6.42 17.77 18.02
C ALA A 79 -6.82 18.95 17.13
N LEU A 80 -6.86 20.17 17.69
CA LEU A 80 -7.11 21.41 16.95
C LEU A 80 -6.08 21.64 15.83
N VAL A 81 -4.78 21.45 16.11
CA VAL A 81 -3.71 21.51 15.09
C VAL A 81 -3.96 20.54 13.93
N ARG A 82 -4.45 19.33 14.22
CA ARG A 82 -4.76 18.34 13.18
C ARG A 82 -6.03 18.71 12.42
N LYS A 83 -7.07 19.20 13.11
CA LYS A 83 -8.32 19.70 12.54
C LYS A 83 -8.04 20.81 11.53
N SER A 84 -7.27 21.83 11.92
CA SER A 84 -6.91 22.96 11.06
C SER A 84 -6.11 22.53 9.82
N ALA A 85 -5.25 21.52 9.95
CA ALA A 85 -4.50 21.02 8.80
C ALA A 85 -5.41 20.42 7.72
N LEU A 86 -6.47 19.71 8.11
CA LEU A 86 -7.47 19.15 7.19
C LEU A 86 -8.46 20.19 6.68
N LEU A 87 -8.80 21.19 7.50
CA LEU A 87 -9.70 22.28 7.11
C LEU A 87 -9.03 23.38 6.26
N SER A 88 -7.70 23.33 6.05
CA SER A 88 -6.92 24.43 5.47
C SER A 88 -7.20 24.84 4.01
N ASN A 89 -8.37 24.48 3.47
CA ASN A 89 -8.91 24.98 2.20
C ASN A 89 -9.66 26.31 2.40
N LYS A 90 -9.77 27.11 1.34
CA LYS A 90 -10.34 28.48 1.39
C LYS A 90 -11.76 28.56 1.98
N GLU A 91 -12.58 27.53 1.80
CA GLU A 91 -13.97 27.48 2.25
C GLU A 91 -14.13 27.48 3.79
N ASN A 92 -13.13 27.03 4.54
CA ASN A 92 -13.20 26.94 6.01
C ASN A 92 -12.32 28.01 6.71
N LYS A 93 -12.04 29.12 6.04
CA LYS A 93 -11.11 30.15 6.54
C LYS A 93 -11.47 30.63 7.95
N GLU A 94 -12.75 30.91 8.20
CA GLU A 94 -13.24 31.40 9.49
C GLU A 94 -13.01 30.39 10.63
N ASP A 95 -13.30 29.11 10.39
CA ASP A 95 -13.09 28.05 11.38
C ASP A 95 -11.61 27.86 11.70
N VAL A 96 -10.76 27.96 10.68
CA VAL A 96 -9.30 27.89 10.87
C VAL A 96 -8.80 29.11 11.66
N ILE A 97 -9.37 30.31 11.46
CA ILE A 97 -9.06 31.51 12.26
C ILE A 97 -9.48 31.32 13.73
N LYS A 98 -10.67 30.76 14.00
CA LYS A 98 -11.12 30.44 15.37
C LYS A 98 -10.16 29.47 16.05
N ILE A 99 -9.78 28.40 15.35
CA ILE A 99 -8.77 27.44 15.83
C ILE A 99 -7.45 28.15 16.13
N TYR A 100 -6.98 29.02 15.24
CA TYR A 100 -5.73 29.77 15.44
C TYR A 100 -5.76 30.62 16.71
N LYS A 101 -6.85 31.38 16.92
CA LYS A 101 -7.05 32.22 18.11
C LYS A 101 -7.04 31.35 19.39
N GLU A 102 -7.71 30.20 19.37
CA GLU A 102 -7.71 29.27 20.51
C GLU A 102 -6.31 28.70 20.81
N LEU A 103 -5.57 28.27 19.77
CA LEU A 103 -4.19 27.79 19.92
C LEU A 103 -3.29 28.87 20.53
N ARG A 104 -3.46 30.13 20.10
CA ARG A 104 -2.68 31.27 20.58
C ARG A 104 -2.94 31.57 22.05
N ASN A 105 -4.21 31.64 22.44
CA ASN A 105 -4.62 31.96 23.81
C ASN A 105 -4.08 30.94 24.83
N ASN A 106 -3.98 29.67 24.43
CA ASN A 106 -3.51 28.59 25.30
C ASN A 106 -2.02 28.27 25.14
N PHE A 107 -1.30 28.93 24.23
CA PHE A 107 0.06 28.56 23.85
C PHE A 107 1.04 28.53 25.02
N ASN A 108 0.97 29.52 25.92
CA ASN A 108 1.88 29.64 27.06
C ASN A 108 1.65 28.58 28.14
N ASN A 109 0.47 27.97 28.19
CA ASN A 109 0.12 26.95 29.18
C ASN A 109 0.65 25.56 28.80
N LEU A 110 1.07 25.39 27.54
CA LEU A 110 1.54 24.12 27.00
C LEU A 110 2.98 23.80 27.43
N PRO A 111 3.30 22.53 27.66
CA PRO A 111 4.69 22.11 27.87
C PRO A 111 5.50 22.22 26.56
N ASP A 112 6.82 22.40 26.68
CA ASP A 112 7.74 22.72 25.58
C ASP A 112 7.64 21.76 24.40
N TYR A 113 7.52 20.46 24.68
CA TYR A 113 7.44 19.42 23.65
C TYR A 113 6.15 19.53 22.82
N VAL A 114 5.07 20.10 23.37
CA VAL A 114 3.81 20.37 22.66
C VAL A 114 3.85 21.74 21.98
N ARG A 115 4.36 22.77 22.67
CA ARG A 115 4.57 24.11 22.08
C ARG A 115 5.36 24.03 20.79
N THR A 116 6.35 23.14 20.75
CA THR A 116 7.15 22.87 19.54
C THR A 116 6.31 22.49 18.33
N ILE A 117 5.33 21.60 18.51
CA ILE A 117 4.45 21.11 17.44
C ILE A 117 3.45 22.21 17.06
N VAL A 118 2.82 22.82 18.07
CA VAL A 118 1.79 23.86 17.88
C VAL A 118 2.37 25.08 17.17
N ALA A 119 3.55 25.56 17.55
CA ALA A 119 4.18 26.73 16.93
C ALA A 119 4.45 26.54 15.44
N ILE A 120 4.98 25.37 15.04
CA ILE A 120 5.23 25.04 13.62
C ILE A 120 3.91 25.04 12.85
N SER A 121 2.88 24.41 13.41
CA SER A 121 1.56 24.37 12.77
C SER A 121 0.93 25.75 12.67
N MET A 122 0.99 26.58 13.72
CA MET A 122 0.49 27.96 13.69
C MET A 122 1.21 28.79 12.64
N LYS A 123 2.54 28.68 12.51
CA LYS A 123 3.29 29.39 11.47
C LYS A 123 2.84 29.02 10.06
N ASN A 124 2.63 27.72 9.82
CA ASN A 124 2.11 27.22 8.55
C ASN A 124 0.67 27.69 8.27
N LEU A 125 -0.16 27.85 9.31
CA LEU A 125 -1.52 28.39 9.15
C LEU A 125 -1.49 29.89 8.86
N TYR A 126 -0.68 30.65 9.59
CA TYR A 126 -0.49 32.09 9.39
C TYR A 126 -0.12 32.39 7.93
N SER A 127 0.87 31.68 7.38
CA SER A 127 1.30 31.84 5.99
C SER A 127 0.22 31.49 4.95
N LYS A 128 -0.75 30.64 5.31
CA LYS A 128 -1.83 30.23 4.40
C LYS A 128 -3.05 31.14 4.48
N LEU A 129 -3.34 31.71 5.64
CA LEU A 129 -4.58 32.46 5.89
C LEU A 129 -4.53 33.88 5.34
N ASP A 130 -3.34 34.47 5.21
CA ASP A 130 -3.09 35.81 4.64
C ASP A 130 -4.17 36.82 5.06
N THR A 131 -4.22 37.10 6.36
CA THR A 131 -5.24 37.98 6.98
C THR A 131 -4.63 38.79 8.12
N LYS A 132 -5.16 40.01 8.31
CA LYS A 132 -4.79 40.91 9.41
C LYS A 132 -5.42 40.52 10.75
N GLU A 133 -6.36 39.56 10.77
CA GLU A 133 -7.08 39.14 11.98
C GLU A 133 -6.25 38.31 12.97
N ILE A 134 -5.09 37.84 12.56
CA ILE A 134 -4.18 37.03 13.36
C ILE A 134 -2.76 37.59 13.23
N ASN A 135 -1.99 37.53 14.32
CA ASN A 135 -0.56 37.90 14.28
C ASN A 135 0.29 36.65 14.34
N ASP A 136 1.44 36.69 13.69
CA ASP A 136 2.41 35.60 13.68
C ASP A 136 2.86 35.21 15.11
N VAL A 137 3.23 33.94 15.27
CA VAL A 137 3.79 33.40 16.51
C VAL A 137 5.30 33.47 16.46
N ARG A 138 5.90 34.12 17.47
CA ARG A 138 7.35 34.21 17.59
C ARG A 138 7.93 32.86 18.05
N ILE A 139 8.84 32.30 17.25
CA ILE A 139 9.56 31.05 17.56
C ILE A 139 10.93 31.41 18.15
N TRP A 140 11.15 31.09 19.42
CA TRP A 140 12.28 31.62 20.20
C TRP A 140 13.49 30.68 20.36
N SER A 141 13.45 29.42 19.90
CA SER A 141 14.59 28.50 20.13
C SER A 141 15.14 27.89 18.84
N GLU A 142 16.40 27.45 18.88
CA GLU A 142 17.03 26.71 17.78
C GLU A 142 16.65 25.22 17.80
N SER A 143 16.06 24.74 18.89
CA SER A 143 15.68 23.32 19.06
C SER A 143 14.72 22.81 17.98
N TYR A 144 13.97 23.71 17.33
CA TYR A 144 13.03 23.41 16.25
C TYR A 144 13.73 22.90 14.97
N LYS A 145 15.02 23.23 14.77
CA LYS A 145 15.83 22.84 13.60
C LYS A 145 16.60 21.51 13.79
N LYS A 146 16.65 20.95 15.01
CA LYS A 146 17.49 19.77 15.34
C LYS A 146 16.83 18.41 15.11
N ASP A 147 15.55 18.38 14.73
CA ASP A 147 14.81 17.12 14.54
C ASP A 147 15.02 16.58 13.12
N LYS A 148 15.84 15.52 12.99
CA LYS A 148 16.13 14.89 11.69
C LYS A 148 14.86 14.46 10.95
N SER A 149 13.80 14.06 11.67
CA SER A 149 12.51 13.71 11.04
C SER A 149 11.80 14.90 10.39
N LYS A 150 12.21 16.14 10.68
CA LYS A 150 11.68 17.37 10.07
C LYS A 150 12.53 17.87 8.91
N LEU A 151 13.79 17.45 8.83
CA LEU A 151 14.70 17.86 7.75
C LEU A 151 14.13 17.47 6.38
N SER A 152 13.65 16.24 6.25
CA SER A 152 13.02 15.77 5.01
C SER A 152 11.80 16.60 4.59
N PHE A 153 10.97 17.02 5.55
CA PHE A 153 9.82 17.88 5.25
C PHE A 153 10.22 19.31 4.86
N LEU A 154 11.35 19.83 5.35
CA LEU A 154 11.92 21.09 4.87
C LEU A 154 12.41 20.92 3.43
N THR A 155 13.13 19.84 3.13
CA THR A 155 13.57 19.49 1.77
C THR A 155 12.38 19.32 0.82
N PHE A 156 11.28 18.72 1.26
CA PHE A 156 10.04 18.65 0.47
C PHE A 156 9.37 20.01 0.24
N ALA A 157 9.47 20.94 1.19
CA ALA A 157 8.95 22.30 1.01
C ALA A 157 9.78 23.07 -0.02
N GLU A 158 11.11 22.92 0.01
CA GLU A 158 12.01 23.45 -1.01
C GLU A 158 11.71 22.84 -2.39
N ALA A 159 11.53 21.53 -2.46
CA ALA A 159 11.12 20.85 -3.69
C ALA A 159 9.85 21.46 -4.30
N LYS A 160 8.81 21.68 -3.48
CA LYS A 160 7.57 22.33 -3.92
C LYS A 160 7.78 23.75 -4.43
N LYS A 161 8.68 24.51 -3.81
CA LYS A 161 9.05 25.86 -4.28
C LYS A 161 9.68 25.78 -5.67
N GLU A 162 10.59 24.85 -5.91
CA GLU A 162 11.19 24.62 -7.23
C GLU A 162 10.14 24.19 -8.28
N ILE A 163 9.22 23.28 -7.93
CA ILE A 163 8.11 22.89 -8.81
C ILE A 163 7.24 24.11 -9.16
N ASN A 164 6.88 24.94 -8.19
CA ASN A 164 6.06 26.14 -8.43
C ASN A 164 6.79 27.15 -9.32
N ASN A 165 8.12 27.22 -9.22
CA ASN A 165 8.99 28.01 -10.10
C ASN A 165 9.24 27.34 -11.46
N LYS A 166 8.59 26.22 -11.76
CA LYS A 166 8.76 25.40 -12.98
C LYS A 166 10.16 24.77 -13.14
N ASN A 167 10.96 24.75 -12.09
CA ASN A 167 12.26 24.06 -12.02
C ASN A 167 12.05 22.57 -11.70
N TYR A 168 11.34 21.86 -12.58
CA TYR A 168 10.81 20.52 -12.30
C TYR A 168 11.91 19.49 -11.97
N LYS A 169 13.00 19.45 -12.75
CA LYS A 169 14.11 18.54 -12.50
C LYS A 169 14.69 18.71 -11.10
N LYS A 170 14.93 19.96 -10.70
CA LYS A 170 15.46 20.25 -9.36
C LYS A 170 14.46 19.88 -8.26
N GLY A 171 13.18 20.16 -8.47
CA GLY A 171 12.12 19.72 -7.57
C GLY A 171 12.06 18.20 -7.39
N ILE A 172 12.15 17.44 -8.49
CA ILE A 172 12.18 15.97 -8.49
C ILE A 172 13.39 15.45 -7.68
N GLU A 173 14.59 15.98 -7.96
CA GLU A 173 15.81 15.63 -7.22
C GLU A 173 15.70 15.92 -5.72
N LEU A 174 15.10 17.05 -5.35
CA LEU A 174 14.89 17.42 -3.95
C LEU A 174 13.86 16.51 -3.26
N PHE A 175 12.79 16.11 -3.94
CA PHE A 175 11.85 15.12 -3.38
C PHE A 175 12.54 13.78 -3.11
N TYR A 176 13.35 13.29 -4.05
CA TYR A 176 14.12 12.06 -3.85
C TYR A 176 15.14 12.21 -2.70
N LYS A 177 15.83 13.35 -2.64
CA LYS A 177 16.77 13.67 -1.53
C LYS A 177 16.06 13.63 -0.17
N GLY A 178 14.89 14.26 -0.04
CA GLY A 178 14.14 14.22 1.22
C GLY A 178 13.65 12.82 1.61
N ALA A 179 13.40 11.94 0.64
CA ALA A 179 13.13 10.53 0.91
C ALA A 179 14.37 9.83 1.48
N MET A 180 15.54 10.06 0.90
CA MET A 180 16.83 9.52 1.39
C MET A 180 17.15 10.00 2.81
N GLU A 181 16.93 11.29 3.11
CA GLU A 181 17.09 11.83 4.48
C GLU A 181 16.16 11.16 5.50
N SER A 182 15.01 10.64 5.05
CA SER A 182 14.03 9.94 5.90
C SER A 182 14.38 8.47 6.19
N TRP A 183 15.42 7.92 5.56
CA TRP A 183 15.91 6.57 5.88
C TRP A 183 16.66 6.52 7.22
N ASP A 184 17.35 7.60 7.60
CA ASP A 184 18.11 7.71 8.84
C ASP A 184 17.21 7.70 10.09
N VAL A 185 16.01 8.25 9.97
CA VAL A 185 14.95 8.17 10.97
C VAL A 185 13.80 7.45 10.31
N PRO A 186 13.75 6.10 10.34
CA PRO A 186 12.93 5.30 9.44
C PRO A 186 11.47 5.73 9.55
N HIS A 187 11.07 6.61 8.64
CA HIS A 187 9.75 7.23 8.57
C HIS A 187 9.15 6.83 7.23
N PRO A 188 8.59 5.61 7.10
CA PRO A 188 8.15 5.06 5.82
C PRO A 188 7.19 5.94 5.05
N THR A 189 6.29 6.65 5.73
CA THR A 189 5.39 7.61 5.08
C THR A 189 6.16 8.75 4.40
N ALA A 190 7.21 9.28 5.00
CA ALA A 190 8.01 10.36 4.41
C ALA A 190 8.85 9.84 3.23
N ILE A 191 9.43 8.64 3.37
CA ILE A 191 10.16 7.95 2.28
C ILE A 191 9.24 7.77 1.06
N LEU A 192 8.07 7.15 1.27
CA LEU A 192 7.11 6.91 0.19
C LEU A 192 6.59 8.21 -0.42
N ASN A 193 6.26 9.22 0.39
CA ASN A 193 5.80 10.51 -0.14
C ASN A 193 6.84 11.18 -1.02
N GLY A 194 8.12 11.17 -0.63
CA GLY A 194 9.18 11.77 -1.45
C GLY A 194 9.33 11.06 -2.79
N ILE A 195 9.37 9.72 -2.78
CA ILE A 195 9.49 8.94 -4.02
C ILE A 195 8.22 9.05 -4.88
N ASP A 196 7.04 9.12 -4.25
CA ASP A 196 5.76 9.32 -4.92
C ASP A 196 5.71 10.66 -5.67
N PHE A 197 6.05 11.77 -4.99
CA PHE A 197 6.10 13.08 -5.65
C PHE A 197 7.14 13.11 -6.77
N ALA A 198 8.34 12.56 -6.54
CA ALA A 198 9.37 12.47 -7.57
C ALA A 198 8.88 11.66 -8.80
N SER A 199 8.26 10.51 -8.56
CA SER A 199 7.69 9.64 -9.61
C SER A 199 6.56 10.34 -10.37
N TRP A 200 5.61 10.95 -9.65
CA TRP A 200 4.47 11.65 -10.24
C TRP A 200 4.92 12.78 -11.17
N TYR A 201 5.80 13.67 -10.69
CA TYR A 201 6.29 14.78 -11.51
C TYR A 201 7.18 14.33 -12.66
N SER A 202 7.97 13.26 -12.49
CA SER A 202 8.78 12.71 -13.59
C SER A 202 7.90 12.28 -14.77
N ILE A 203 6.81 11.58 -14.50
CA ILE A 203 5.85 11.10 -15.50
C ILE A 203 5.03 12.24 -16.09
N GLU A 204 4.51 13.14 -15.25
CA GLU A 204 3.66 14.25 -15.69
C GLU A 204 4.42 15.22 -16.61
N LYS A 205 5.70 15.45 -16.32
CA LYS A 205 6.54 16.39 -17.08
C LYS A 205 7.51 15.71 -18.06
N ASN A 206 7.38 14.40 -18.27
CA ASN A 206 8.17 13.57 -19.19
C ASN A 206 9.71 13.58 -18.92
N PHE A 207 10.14 13.65 -17.66
CA PHE A 207 11.55 13.43 -17.29
C PHE A 207 11.82 11.91 -17.16
N LEU A 208 12.01 11.25 -18.30
CA LEU A 208 12.14 9.80 -18.38
C LEU A 208 13.40 9.26 -17.70
N GLU A 209 14.42 10.07 -17.45
CA GLU A 209 15.59 9.68 -16.69
C GLU A 209 15.27 9.29 -15.23
N PHE A 210 14.16 9.80 -14.68
CA PHE A 210 13.66 9.43 -13.35
C PHE A 210 12.54 8.38 -13.41
N SER A 211 12.24 7.84 -14.60
CA SER A 211 11.13 6.91 -14.75
C SER A 211 11.31 5.62 -13.95
N SER A 212 12.52 5.21 -13.59
CA SER A 212 12.72 4.01 -12.75
C SER A 212 12.18 4.14 -11.32
N LEU A 213 11.93 5.37 -10.83
CA LEU A 213 11.47 5.62 -9.45
C LEU A 213 10.12 4.98 -9.13
N TYR A 214 9.23 4.77 -10.12
CA TYR A 214 7.97 4.07 -9.85
C TYR A 214 8.21 2.62 -9.38
N GLY A 215 9.28 1.96 -9.83
CA GLY A 215 9.59 0.59 -9.43
C GLY A 215 10.06 0.53 -7.99
N GLU A 216 10.84 1.53 -7.55
CA GLU A 216 11.23 1.70 -6.15
C GLU A 216 10.02 2.02 -5.28
N LEU A 217 9.16 2.95 -5.70
CA LEU A 217 7.91 3.27 -5.02
C LEU A 217 7.04 2.04 -4.81
N GLU A 218 6.88 1.25 -5.86
CA GLU A 218 6.10 0.03 -5.87
C GLU A 218 6.66 -1.02 -4.90
N PHE A 219 7.99 -1.24 -4.94
CA PHE A 219 8.67 -2.14 -4.00
C PHE A 219 8.47 -1.67 -2.55
N LEU A 220 8.72 -0.39 -2.27
CA LEU A 220 8.62 0.14 -0.91
C LEU A 220 7.19 0.15 -0.38
N ALA A 221 6.19 0.33 -1.24
CA ALA A 221 4.78 0.19 -0.87
C ALA A 221 4.48 -1.23 -0.38
N GLY A 222 4.96 -2.25 -1.09
CA GLY A 222 4.84 -3.66 -0.67
C GLY A 222 5.68 -4.02 0.55
N TYR A 223 6.84 -3.35 0.71
CA TYR A 223 7.74 -3.55 1.84
C TYR A 223 7.18 -2.98 3.15
N TYR A 224 6.62 -1.77 3.13
CA TYR A 224 6.25 -1.05 4.36
C TYR A 224 4.80 -1.23 4.81
N TYR A 225 3.87 -1.62 3.94
CA TYR A 225 2.46 -1.72 4.32
C TYR A 225 1.76 -2.91 3.64
N ASP A 226 0.89 -3.57 4.40
CA ASP A 226 -0.07 -4.54 3.85
C ASP A 226 -1.41 -3.91 3.49
N LYS A 227 -1.75 -2.79 4.14
CA LYS A 227 -3.07 -2.18 4.06
C LYS A 227 -3.20 -1.27 2.84
N ILE A 228 -4.05 -1.65 1.88
CA ILE A 228 -4.22 -0.88 0.64
C ILE A 228 -4.70 0.56 0.90
N SER A 229 -5.47 0.80 1.97
CA SER A 229 -5.99 2.14 2.28
C SER A 229 -4.87 3.15 2.56
N ILE A 230 -3.67 2.69 2.95
CA ILE A 230 -2.51 3.56 3.19
C ILE A 230 -1.73 3.79 1.88
N ILE A 231 -1.60 2.74 1.06
CA ILE A 231 -0.71 2.75 -0.10
C ILE A 231 -1.41 3.04 -1.43
N TYR A 232 -2.74 3.20 -1.44
CA TYR A 232 -3.51 3.32 -2.66
C TYR A 232 -3.00 4.43 -3.58
N ASP A 233 -2.70 5.61 -3.02
CA ASP A 233 -2.23 6.74 -3.83
C ASP A 233 -0.84 6.47 -4.42
N TYR A 234 0.06 5.81 -3.68
CA TYR A 234 1.35 5.37 -4.21
C TYR A 234 1.16 4.37 -5.37
N LEU A 235 0.27 3.39 -5.21
CA LEU A 235 -0.05 2.43 -6.27
C LEU A 235 -0.73 3.10 -7.46
N TYR A 236 -1.48 4.17 -7.25
CA TYR A 236 -2.07 4.95 -8.34
C TYR A 236 -1.00 5.72 -9.14
N THR A 237 0.04 6.23 -8.49
CA THR A 237 1.21 6.80 -9.18
C THR A 237 1.95 5.74 -9.98
N VAL A 238 2.17 4.54 -9.41
CA VAL A 238 2.74 3.39 -10.14
C VAL A 238 1.89 3.03 -11.35
N PHE A 239 0.57 2.88 -11.17
CA PHE A 239 -0.39 2.62 -12.26
C PHE A 239 -0.32 3.71 -13.34
N SER A 240 -0.24 4.97 -12.95
CA SER A 240 -0.15 6.10 -13.90
C SER A 240 1.16 6.08 -14.69
N SER A 241 2.26 5.68 -14.03
CA SER A 241 3.57 5.50 -14.64
C SER A 241 3.56 4.36 -15.66
N TYR A 242 3.02 3.19 -15.27
CA TYR A 242 2.84 2.04 -16.15
C TYR A 242 1.99 2.39 -17.36
N LYS A 243 0.94 3.19 -17.16
CA LYS A 243 0.06 3.66 -18.23
C LYS A 243 0.81 4.57 -19.21
N LYS A 244 1.58 5.53 -18.71
CA LYS A 244 2.33 6.45 -19.56
C LYS A 244 3.41 5.74 -20.39
N LEU A 245 4.00 4.69 -19.82
CA LEU A 245 5.11 3.93 -20.40
C LEU A 245 4.66 2.67 -21.15
N ASP A 246 3.36 2.49 -21.37
CA ASP A 246 2.78 1.31 -22.04
C ASP A 246 3.28 -0.03 -21.47
N LYS A 247 3.41 -0.13 -20.15
CA LYS A 247 3.84 -1.36 -19.47
C LYS A 247 2.71 -2.37 -19.44
N ILE A 248 2.93 -3.54 -20.04
CA ILE A 248 1.94 -4.63 -20.09
C ILE A 248 1.52 -5.11 -18.69
N ASP A 249 2.42 -5.03 -17.70
CA ASP A 249 2.17 -5.40 -16.31
C ASP A 249 1.16 -4.50 -15.58
N ILE A 250 0.64 -3.45 -16.22
CA ILE A 250 -0.39 -2.58 -15.63
C ILE A 250 -1.64 -3.35 -15.21
N HIS A 251 -1.94 -4.46 -15.90
CA HIS A 251 -3.06 -5.32 -15.53
C HIS A 251 -2.86 -5.96 -14.14
N LYS A 252 -1.61 -6.25 -13.72
CA LYS A 252 -1.32 -6.84 -12.41
C LYS A 252 -1.63 -5.85 -11.29
N ILE A 253 -1.16 -4.60 -11.41
CA ILE A 253 -1.43 -3.56 -10.41
C ILE A 253 -2.92 -3.17 -10.41
N ALA A 254 -3.54 -3.07 -11.59
CA ALA A 254 -4.96 -2.78 -11.71
C ALA A 254 -5.81 -3.88 -11.06
N SER A 255 -5.47 -5.15 -11.27
CA SER A 255 -6.16 -6.28 -10.63
C SER A 255 -6.05 -6.24 -9.12
N PHE A 256 -4.85 -6.00 -8.58
CA PHE A 256 -4.65 -5.83 -7.14
C PHE A 256 -5.52 -4.71 -6.56
N MET A 257 -5.50 -3.52 -7.19
CA MET A 257 -6.27 -2.35 -6.73
C MET A 257 -7.80 -2.58 -6.81
N ILE A 258 -8.29 -3.19 -7.89
CA ILE A 258 -9.72 -3.45 -8.08
C ILE A 258 -10.24 -4.54 -7.15
N ASN A 259 -9.47 -5.60 -6.92
CA ASN A 259 -9.85 -6.69 -6.01
C ASN A 259 -9.94 -6.19 -4.56
N ASN A 260 -9.05 -5.27 -4.19
CA ASN A 260 -8.99 -4.71 -2.84
C ASN A 260 -9.80 -3.39 -2.68
N LYS A 261 -10.59 -2.99 -3.68
CA LYS A 261 -11.27 -1.68 -3.69
C LYS A 261 -12.23 -1.42 -2.53
N LYS A 262 -12.76 -2.49 -1.91
CA LYS A 262 -13.68 -2.40 -0.76
C LYS A 262 -13.02 -1.80 0.49
N GLN A 263 -11.69 -1.87 0.58
CA GLN A 263 -10.90 -1.33 1.69
C GLN A 263 -10.56 0.16 1.50
N ILE A 264 -10.92 0.75 0.35
CA ILE A 264 -10.67 2.16 0.02
C ILE A 264 -11.91 2.98 0.36
N GLN A 265 -11.71 4.25 0.69
CA GLN A 265 -12.79 5.20 0.87
C GLN A 265 -13.69 5.36 -0.36
N LYS A 266 -14.97 5.61 -0.10
CA LYS A 266 -16.00 5.86 -1.12
C LYS A 266 -16.27 7.36 -1.26
N ASN A 267 -15.26 8.13 -1.66
CA ASN A 267 -15.42 9.55 -2.02
C ASN A 267 -15.20 9.75 -3.53
N GLU A 268 -15.53 10.94 -4.05
CA GLU A 268 -15.46 11.23 -5.49
C GLU A 268 -14.03 11.12 -6.05
N TYR A 269 -13.03 11.55 -5.27
CA TYR A 269 -11.62 11.45 -5.62
C TYR A 269 -11.22 9.99 -5.90
N TYR A 270 -11.51 9.08 -4.96
CA TYR A 270 -11.21 7.67 -5.14
C TYR A 270 -12.07 7.02 -6.22
N LYS A 271 -13.33 7.40 -6.34
CA LYS A 271 -14.24 6.87 -7.37
C LYS A 271 -13.68 7.12 -8.78
N LYS A 272 -13.25 8.35 -9.08
CA LYS A 272 -12.65 8.71 -10.38
C LYS A 272 -11.39 7.90 -10.68
N ARG A 273 -10.53 7.69 -9.69
CA ARG A 273 -9.31 6.88 -9.82
C ARG A 273 -9.63 5.39 -10.02
N ILE A 274 -10.56 4.83 -9.26
CA ILE A 274 -11.00 3.44 -9.42
C ILE A 274 -11.59 3.23 -10.82
N ASP A 275 -12.40 4.17 -11.31
CA ASP A 275 -12.97 4.10 -12.66
C ASP A 275 -11.90 4.17 -13.76
N SER A 276 -10.80 4.90 -13.54
CA SER A 276 -9.67 4.93 -14.47
C SER A 276 -8.89 3.60 -14.45
N VAL A 277 -8.64 3.04 -13.28
CA VAL A 277 -7.96 1.73 -13.08
C VAL A 277 -8.79 0.59 -13.66
N LYS A 278 -10.11 0.61 -13.49
CA LYS A 278 -11.04 -0.44 -13.95
C LYS A 278 -10.97 -0.69 -15.46
N LYS A 279 -10.53 0.29 -16.25
CA LYS A 279 -10.33 0.13 -17.71
C LYS A 279 -9.21 -0.86 -18.06
N PHE A 280 -8.29 -1.10 -17.12
CA PHE A 280 -7.15 -2.02 -17.24
C PHE A 280 -7.33 -3.29 -16.40
N TYR A 281 -8.55 -3.52 -15.90
CA TYR A 281 -8.94 -4.78 -15.30
C TYR A 281 -9.57 -5.66 -16.39
N TYR A 282 -8.93 -6.80 -16.67
CA TYR A 282 -9.30 -7.69 -17.78
C TYR A 282 -9.83 -9.01 -17.25
N ASP A 283 -10.94 -9.45 -17.82
CA ASP A 283 -11.46 -10.81 -17.61
C ASP A 283 -10.72 -11.78 -18.53
N LEU A 284 -9.81 -12.55 -17.95
CA LEU A 284 -8.96 -13.48 -18.69
C LEU A 284 -9.73 -14.71 -19.21
N ASN A 285 -10.93 -14.99 -18.70
CA ASN A 285 -11.75 -16.11 -19.15
C ASN A 285 -12.63 -15.74 -20.36
N LYS A 286 -12.65 -14.46 -20.76
CA LYS A 286 -13.50 -13.96 -21.84
C LYS A 286 -13.00 -14.39 -23.22
N ASN A 287 -13.80 -15.13 -23.99
CA ASN A 287 -13.41 -15.67 -25.30
C ASN A 287 -14.04 -14.97 -26.51
N SER A 288 -14.91 -13.98 -26.29
CA SER A 288 -15.52 -13.14 -27.34
C SER A 288 -15.76 -11.73 -26.84
N TYR A 289 -15.72 -10.76 -27.74
CA TYR A 289 -15.78 -9.33 -27.41
C TYR A 289 -16.84 -8.64 -28.26
N LYS A 290 -17.73 -7.87 -27.61
CA LYS A 290 -18.66 -7.00 -28.31
C LYS A 290 -17.88 -5.87 -28.96
N LEU A 291 -18.05 -5.69 -30.26
CA LEU A 291 -17.37 -4.64 -31.02
C LEU A 291 -17.95 -3.27 -30.67
N LYS A 292 -17.06 -2.33 -30.35
CA LYS A 292 -17.36 -0.91 -30.16
C LYS A 292 -16.86 -0.09 -31.35
N LYS A 293 -17.36 1.14 -31.48
CA LYS A 293 -16.92 2.07 -32.54
C LYS A 293 -15.40 2.29 -32.53
N SER A 294 -14.78 2.41 -31.35
CA SER A 294 -13.32 2.56 -31.22
C SER A 294 -12.55 1.34 -31.69
N ASP A 295 -13.10 0.13 -31.51
CA ASP A 295 -12.46 -1.11 -31.95
C ASP A 295 -12.45 -1.17 -33.48
N ILE A 296 -13.55 -0.74 -34.12
CA ILE A 296 -13.68 -0.71 -35.58
C ILE A 296 -12.71 0.29 -36.20
N LEU A 297 -12.63 1.50 -35.65
CA LEU A 297 -11.66 2.52 -36.09
C LEU A 297 -10.21 2.04 -35.99
N PHE A 298 -9.90 1.28 -34.93
CA PHE A 298 -8.58 0.67 -34.79
C PHE A 298 -8.32 -0.38 -35.88
N PHE A 299 -9.30 -1.25 -36.14
CA PHE A 299 -9.17 -2.27 -37.20
C PHE A 299 -9.12 -1.66 -38.60
N GLU A 300 -9.88 -0.60 -38.89
CA GLU A 300 -9.79 0.18 -40.14
C GLU A 300 -8.35 0.62 -40.37
N LYS A 301 -7.74 1.27 -39.37
CA LYS A 301 -6.37 1.74 -39.46
C LYS A 301 -5.35 0.59 -39.64
N CYS A 302 -5.51 -0.51 -38.93
CA CYS A 302 -4.65 -1.68 -39.12
C CYS A 302 -4.77 -2.27 -40.53
N PHE A 303 -5.97 -2.28 -41.11
CA PHE A 303 -6.22 -2.89 -42.42
C PHE A 303 -5.85 -1.97 -43.59
N GLU A 304 -5.68 -0.66 -43.34
CA GLU A 304 -5.18 0.31 -44.33
C GLU A 304 -3.65 0.28 -44.52
N GLU A 305 -2.87 -0.23 -43.55
CA GLU A 305 -1.42 0.01 -43.45
C GLU A 305 -0.47 -0.90 -44.28
N ASP A 306 -0.87 -1.95 -45.03
CA ASP A 306 -0.12 -2.51 -46.20
C ASP A 306 -0.66 -3.86 -46.76
N SER A 307 -0.15 -4.22 -47.95
CA SER A 307 -0.46 -5.32 -48.89
C SER A 307 -0.60 -6.76 -48.32
N ILE A 308 -1.85 -7.20 -48.41
CA ILE A 308 -2.49 -8.54 -48.55
C ILE A 308 -1.64 -9.78 -48.96
N GLU A 309 -0.49 -10.09 -48.35
CA GLU A 309 0.17 -11.41 -48.58
C GLU A 309 0.28 -12.32 -47.35
N ASN A 310 0.29 -11.79 -46.11
CA ASN A 310 0.49 -12.61 -44.89
C ASN A 310 -0.63 -12.49 -43.84
N ILE A 311 -1.89 -12.38 -44.27
CA ILE A 311 -3.03 -12.24 -43.33
C ILE A 311 -3.58 -13.63 -42.97
N PHE A 312 -3.50 -14.03 -41.69
CA PHE A 312 -4.10 -15.28 -41.18
C PHE A 312 -5.65 -15.26 -41.11
N ILE A 313 -6.29 -14.29 -41.78
CA ILE A 313 -7.71 -13.94 -41.69
C ILE A 313 -8.28 -13.72 -43.09
N SER A 314 -9.47 -14.28 -43.35
CA SER A 314 -10.14 -14.13 -44.64
C SER A 314 -10.63 -12.69 -44.89
N LYS A 315 -10.57 -12.25 -46.15
CA LYS A 315 -11.15 -10.97 -46.61
C LYS A 315 -12.63 -10.81 -46.22
N VAL A 316 -13.39 -11.91 -46.21
CA VAL A 316 -14.80 -11.93 -45.77
C VAL A 316 -14.92 -11.53 -44.30
N THR A 317 -14.07 -12.08 -43.43
CA THR A 317 -14.08 -11.77 -41.99
C THR A 317 -13.71 -10.32 -41.75
N MET A 318 -12.66 -9.82 -42.41
CA MET A 318 -12.26 -8.40 -42.32
C MET A 318 -13.41 -7.48 -42.74
N ASN A 319 -14.00 -7.74 -43.91
CA ASN A 319 -15.15 -6.97 -44.40
C ASN A 319 -16.36 -7.04 -43.45
N SER A 320 -16.60 -8.17 -42.78
CA SER A 320 -17.70 -8.29 -41.82
C SER A 320 -17.50 -7.42 -40.57
N ILE A 321 -16.25 -7.26 -40.13
CA ILE A 321 -15.86 -6.42 -38.99
C ILE A 321 -15.98 -4.95 -39.40
N LEU A 322 -15.36 -4.57 -40.53
CA LEU A 322 -15.34 -3.20 -41.06
C LEU A 322 -16.75 -2.68 -41.34
N LYS A 323 -17.58 -3.47 -42.04
CA LYS A 323 -18.97 -3.10 -42.36
C LYS A 323 -19.94 -3.24 -41.19
N ARG A 324 -19.44 -3.50 -39.97
CA ARG A 324 -20.23 -3.69 -38.74
C ARG A 324 -21.32 -4.77 -38.84
N LYS A 325 -21.13 -5.74 -39.74
CA LYS A 325 -22.04 -6.89 -39.86
C LYS A 325 -21.91 -7.83 -38.68
N ALA A 326 -20.70 -7.93 -38.10
CA ALA A 326 -20.47 -8.66 -36.86
C ALA A 326 -20.67 -7.77 -35.63
N SER A 327 -21.48 -8.22 -34.67
CA SER A 327 -21.65 -7.55 -33.36
C SER A 327 -20.59 -7.99 -32.34
N PHE A 328 -19.96 -9.15 -32.57
CA PHE A 328 -18.93 -9.72 -31.72
C PHE A 328 -17.74 -10.24 -32.55
N ILE A 329 -16.56 -10.22 -31.94
CA ILE A 329 -15.35 -10.83 -32.48
C ILE A 329 -14.81 -11.90 -31.50
N LYS A 330 -14.39 -13.05 -32.02
CA LYS A 330 -13.83 -14.15 -31.22
C LYS A 330 -12.37 -13.86 -30.85
N SER A 331 -11.92 -14.32 -29.68
CA SER A 331 -10.54 -14.21 -29.20
C SER A 331 -9.53 -14.73 -30.25
N ASN A 332 -9.77 -15.90 -30.85
CA ASN A 332 -8.86 -16.47 -31.85
C ASN A 332 -8.72 -15.56 -33.10
N THR A 333 -9.79 -14.87 -33.51
CA THR A 333 -9.73 -13.90 -34.61
C THR A 333 -8.87 -12.69 -34.21
N ILE A 334 -9.03 -12.17 -32.99
CA ILE A 334 -8.20 -11.07 -32.49
C ILE A 334 -6.72 -11.48 -32.44
N ARG A 335 -6.39 -12.67 -31.94
CA ARG A 335 -5.01 -13.16 -31.88
C ARG A 335 -4.36 -13.26 -33.26
N LYS A 336 -5.13 -13.70 -34.27
CA LYS A 336 -4.68 -13.67 -35.66
C LYS A 336 -4.41 -12.25 -36.17
N ILE A 337 -5.24 -11.28 -35.80
CA ILE A 337 -5.01 -9.85 -36.15
C ILE A 337 -3.71 -9.39 -35.49
N ILE A 338 -3.59 -9.58 -34.17
CA ILE A 338 -2.39 -9.21 -33.40
C ILE A 338 -1.12 -9.76 -34.06
N SER A 339 -1.14 -11.05 -34.43
CA SER A 339 0.03 -11.72 -35.02
C SER A 339 0.31 -11.27 -36.46
N SER A 340 -0.73 -11.07 -37.28
CA SER A 340 -0.55 -10.65 -38.69
C SER A 340 0.00 -9.23 -38.79
N TYR A 341 -0.35 -8.36 -37.84
CA TYR A 341 0.02 -6.94 -37.83
C TYR A 341 1.09 -6.59 -36.77
N ASN A 342 1.72 -7.59 -36.15
CA ASN A 342 2.73 -7.42 -35.10
C ASN A 342 2.34 -6.37 -34.03
N ILE A 343 1.08 -6.43 -33.59
CA ILE A 343 0.52 -5.42 -32.69
C ILE A 343 1.19 -5.55 -31.31
N SER A 344 1.87 -4.50 -30.88
CA SER A 344 2.44 -4.40 -29.54
C SER A 344 1.45 -3.82 -28.54
N TYR A 345 1.67 -4.09 -27.26
CA TYR A 345 0.86 -3.54 -26.19
C TYR A 345 1.03 -2.02 -26.10
N LYS A 346 -0.09 -1.30 -26.19
CA LYS A 346 -0.19 0.13 -25.89
C LYS A 346 -1.44 0.35 -25.05
N THR A 347 -1.37 1.24 -24.08
CA THR A 347 -2.50 1.57 -23.20
C THR A 347 -3.65 2.26 -23.94
N SER A 348 -3.40 2.78 -25.13
CA SER A 348 -4.39 3.36 -26.04
C SER A 348 -5.11 2.32 -26.92
N ASN A 349 -4.61 1.09 -27.02
CA ASN A 349 -5.24 0.05 -27.82
C ASN A 349 -6.66 -0.29 -27.30
N PRO A 350 -7.55 -0.79 -28.17
CA PRO A 350 -8.84 -1.34 -27.76
C PRO A 350 -8.72 -2.38 -26.64
N GLN A 351 -9.72 -2.42 -25.75
CA GLN A 351 -9.73 -3.35 -24.62
C GLN A 351 -9.67 -4.82 -25.07
N CYS A 352 -10.30 -5.16 -26.20
CA CYS A 352 -10.28 -6.51 -26.75
C CYS A 352 -8.88 -6.92 -27.24
N ILE A 353 -8.12 -6.00 -27.83
CA ILE A 353 -6.73 -6.20 -28.24
C ILE A 353 -5.84 -6.40 -27.01
N ASN A 354 -5.88 -5.48 -26.05
CA ASN A 354 -5.05 -5.56 -24.86
C ASN A 354 -5.34 -6.80 -24.01
N SER A 355 -6.61 -7.20 -23.91
CA SER A 355 -7.01 -8.44 -23.22
C SER A 355 -6.31 -9.67 -23.82
N GLU A 356 -6.29 -9.79 -25.15
CA GLU A 356 -5.63 -10.93 -25.82
C GLU A 356 -4.10 -10.82 -25.80
N LEU A 357 -3.52 -9.62 -25.90
CA LEU A 357 -2.07 -9.41 -25.73
C LEU A 357 -1.59 -9.84 -24.34
N ILE A 358 -2.35 -9.52 -23.28
CA ILE A 358 -2.03 -9.93 -21.91
C ILE A 358 -2.07 -11.46 -21.78
N LYS A 359 -3.10 -12.11 -22.32
CA LYS A 359 -3.21 -13.58 -22.30
C LYS A 359 -2.05 -14.24 -23.05
N MET A 360 -1.73 -13.75 -24.24
CA MET A 360 -0.59 -14.23 -25.02
C MET A 360 0.72 -14.05 -24.25
N ASN A 361 0.92 -12.92 -23.59
CA ASN A 361 2.10 -12.68 -22.75
C ASN A 361 2.18 -13.67 -21.57
N ILE A 362 1.06 -13.96 -20.90
CA ILE A 362 1.00 -14.95 -19.80
C ILE A 362 1.35 -16.36 -20.32
N GLU A 363 0.77 -16.76 -21.45
CA GLU A 363 1.01 -18.06 -22.10
C GLU A 363 2.46 -18.22 -22.56
N ASN A 364 3.03 -17.17 -23.16
CA ASN A 364 4.41 -17.15 -23.63
C ASN A 364 5.39 -17.27 -22.47
N ASN A 365 5.20 -16.46 -21.42
CA ASN A 365 6.03 -16.53 -20.21
C ASN A 365 5.90 -17.91 -19.55
N PHE A 366 4.70 -18.47 -19.47
CA PHE A 366 4.49 -19.80 -18.91
C PHE A 366 5.24 -20.87 -19.71
N SER A 367 5.13 -20.83 -21.04
CA SER A 367 5.81 -21.77 -21.93
C SER A 367 7.33 -21.64 -21.83
N HIS A 368 7.83 -20.41 -21.76
CA HIS A 368 9.25 -20.13 -21.55
C HIS A 368 9.73 -20.70 -20.20
N PHE A 369 9.16 -20.26 -19.08
CA PHE A 369 9.58 -20.69 -17.73
C PHE A 369 9.42 -22.20 -17.51
N SER A 370 8.35 -22.81 -18.02
CA SER A 370 8.10 -24.25 -17.85
C SER A 370 9.09 -25.15 -18.61
N SER A 371 9.74 -24.61 -19.65
CA SER A 371 10.72 -25.35 -20.46
C SER A 371 12.05 -25.59 -19.74
N PHE A 372 12.50 -24.65 -18.91
CA PHE A 372 13.83 -24.72 -18.25
C PHE A 372 13.79 -24.88 -16.73
N VAL A 373 12.62 -24.85 -16.09
CA VAL A 373 12.53 -25.02 -14.63
C VAL A 373 13.03 -26.40 -14.17
N SER A 374 13.93 -26.39 -13.17
CA SER A 374 14.25 -27.54 -12.32
C SER A 374 13.20 -27.65 -11.21
N PHE A 375 12.62 -28.83 -11.05
CA PHE A 375 11.66 -29.13 -9.98
C PHE A 375 12.40 -29.79 -8.81
N ASP A 376 13.35 -29.06 -8.24
CA ASP A 376 14.12 -29.48 -7.06
C ASP A 376 13.38 -29.14 -5.76
N ASN A 377 13.94 -29.53 -4.61
CA ASN A 377 13.37 -29.23 -3.30
C ASN A 377 13.26 -27.70 -3.06
N ASP A 378 14.17 -26.91 -3.62
CA ASP A 378 14.15 -25.45 -3.53
C ASP A 378 13.01 -24.84 -4.35
N PHE A 379 12.53 -25.55 -5.38
CA PHE A 379 11.43 -25.09 -6.21
C PHE A 379 10.13 -24.94 -5.42
N PHE A 380 9.82 -25.86 -4.50
CA PHE A 380 8.65 -25.72 -3.65
C PHE A 380 8.73 -24.47 -2.79
N GLU A 381 9.89 -24.15 -2.24
CA GLU A 381 10.07 -22.93 -1.48
C GLU A 381 9.80 -21.70 -2.35
N LYS A 382 10.33 -21.63 -3.57
CA LYS A 382 10.05 -20.51 -4.49
C LYS A 382 8.54 -20.35 -4.76
N ILE A 383 7.81 -21.47 -4.91
CA ILE A 383 6.35 -21.46 -5.03
C ILE A 383 5.73 -20.93 -3.75
N LEU A 384 6.12 -21.45 -2.59
CA LEU A 384 5.59 -21.07 -1.29
C LEU A 384 5.78 -19.57 -1.02
N LEU A 385 6.97 -19.03 -1.26
CA LEU A 385 7.26 -17.59 -1.13
C LEU A 385 6.33 -16.76 -2.01
N THR A 386 6.13 -17.20 -3.26
CA THR A 386 5.25 -16.53 -4.22
C THR A 386 3.79 -16.60 -3.78
N TYR A 387 3.33 -17.78 -3.42
CA TYR A 387 1.98 -18.05 -2.93
C TYR A 387 1.64 -17.24 -1.68
N MET A 388 2.58 -17.13 -0.73
CA MET A 388 2.42 -16.34 0.49
C MET A 388 2.48 -14.82 0.24
N SER A 389 2.99 -14.37 -0.91
CA SER A 389 3.06 -12.93 -1.26
C SER A 389 1.78 -12.36 -1.89
N LEU A 390 0.93 -13.24 -2.43
CA LEU A 390 -0.29 -12.89 -3.15
C LEU A 390 -1.53 -12.94 -2.24
N ASP A 391 -2.52 -12.10 -2.54
CA ASP A 391 -3.77 -12.03 -1.78
C ASP A 391 -4.77 -13.12 -2.23
N ASN A 392 -4.91 -13.31 -3.55
CA ASN A 392 -5.82 -14.29 -4.14
C ASN A 392 -5.04 -15.42 -4.78
N LYS A 393 -5.51 -16.66 -4.60
CA LYS A 393 -4.79 -17.87 -5.01
C LYS A 393 -5.77 -18.86 -5.62
N SER A 394 -5.40 -19.44 -6.74
CA SER A 394 -6.24 -20.36 -7.53
C SER A 394 -5.87 -21.83 -7.35
N ILE A 395 -4.87 -22.14 -6.52
CA ILE A 395 -4.27 -23.47 -6.43
C ILE A 395 -4.11 -23.90 -4.96
N ASP A 396 -4.37 -25.17 -4.69
CA ASP A 396 -4.04 -25.81 -3.43
C ASP A 396 -2.52 -26.09 -3.33
N ILE A 397 -1.86 -25.37 -2.42
CA ILE A 397 -0.42 -25.49 -2.21
C ILE A 397 0.02 -26.88 -1.68
N SER A 398 -0.87 -27.59 -0.98
CA SER A 398 -0.57 -28.93 -0.46
C SER A 398 -0.50 -29.97 -1.58
N LEU A 399 -1.37 -29.85 -2.58
CA LEU A 399 -1.31 -30.65 -3.81
C LEU A 399 0.01 -30.42 -4.55
N ILE A 400 0.46 -29.16 -4.65
CA ILE A 400 1.73 -28.81 -5.29
C ILE A 400 2.90 -29.45 -4.55
N TYR A 401 2.94 -29.35 -3.23
CA TYR A 401 3.97 -29.99 -2.40
C TYR A 401 4.06 -31.49 -2.64
N ASN A 402 2.91 -32.18 -2.62
CA ASN A 402 2.84 -33.62 -2.86
C ASN A 402 3.33 -34.04 -4.25
N LEU A 403 3.05 -33.24 -5.28
CA LEU A 403 3.50 -33.52 -6.65
C LEU A 403 4.99 -33.30 -6.84
N ILE A 404 5.57 -32.30 -6.16
CA ILE A 404 7.01 -32.07 -6.15
C ILE A 404 7.72 -33.25 -5.46
N ASN A 405 7.25 -33.67 -4.28
CA ASN A 405 7.84 -34.81 -3.56
C ASN A 405 7.74 -36.13 -4.34
N LYS A 406 6.73 -36.28 -5.21
CA LYS A 406 6.57 -37.44 -6.11
C LYS A 406 7.32 -37.29 -7.43
N ASN A 407 8.10 -36.22 -7.63
CA ASN A 407 8.78 -35.87 -8.88
C ASN A 407 7.86 -35.88 -10.12
N ASN A 408 6.58 -35.54 -9.95
CA ASN A 408 5.59 -35.59 -11.03
C ASN A 408 5.48 -34.27 -11.79
N LYS A 409 6.53 -33.95 -12.56
CA LYS A 409 6.64 -32.72 -13.38
C LYS A 409 5.47 -32.55 -14.36
N LYS A 410 5.03 -33.63 -15.01
CA LYS A 410 3.95 -33.57 -16.01
C LYS A 410 2.63 -33.12 -15.40
N SER A 411 2.24 -33.70 -14.26
CA SER A 411 1.01 -33.29 -13.55
C SER A 411 1.12 -31.87 -13.00
N LEU A 412 2.30 -31.48 -12.51
CA LEU A 412 2.54 -30.14 -11.98
C LEU A 412 2.38 -29.05 -13.05
N ILE A 413 2.99 -29.25 -14.23
CA ILE A 413 2.81 -28.36 -15.39
C ILE A 413 1.34 -28.31 -15.81
N LYS A 414 0.65 -29.44 -15.82
CA LYS A 414 -0.78 -29.50 -16.16
C LYS A 414 -1.64 -28.65 -15.22
N ILE A 415 -1.35 -28.66 -13.92
CA ILE A 415 -2.06 -27.83 -12.93
C ILE A 415 -1.83 -26.35 -13.21
N PHE A 416 -0.58 -25.92 -13.36
CA PHE A 416 -0.30 -24.51 -13.64
C PHE A 416 -0.85 -24.04 -15.00
N LYS A 417 -0.92 -24.94 -15.99
CA LYS A 417 -1.51 -24.67 -17.31
C LYS A 417 -3.04 -24.60 -17.31
N ASN A 418 -3.71 -25.02 -16.24
CA ASN A 418 -5.17 -25.20 -16.22
C ASN A 418 -5.95 -23.90 -16.48
N ASN A 419 -5.49 -22.77 -15.97
CA ASN A 419 -6.11 -21.46 -16.17
C ASN A 419 -5.08 -20.33 -16.05
N TYR A 420 -5.46 -19.12 -16.47
CA TYR A 420 -4.57 -17.96 -16.45
C TYR A 420 -4.10 -17.56 -15.05
N ASP A 421 -4.95 -17.68 -14.02
CA ASP A 421 -4.56 -17.34 -12.65
C ASP A 421 -3.42 -18.25 -12.17
N SER A 422 -3.48 -19.53 -12.53
CA SER A 422 -2.45 -20.53 -12.21
C SER A 422 -1.17 -20.27 -13.00
N MET A 423 -1.26 -19.87 -14.27
CA MET A 423 -0.10 -19.45 -15.07
C MET A 423 0.53 -18.17 -14.50
N ILE A 424 -0.28 -17.19 -14.08
CA ILE A 424 0.22 -15.95 -13.46
C ILE A 424 0.97 -16.27 -12.17
N LEU A 425 0.44 -17.18 -11.33
CA LEU A 425 1.13 -17.64 -10.13
C LEU A 425 2.48 -18.27 -10.51
N PHE A 426 2.51 -19.16 -11.49
CA PHE A 426 3.73 -19.82 -11.95
C PHE A 426 4.77 -18.83 -12.51
N ASN A 427 4.36 -17.95 -13.42
CA ASN A 427 5.22 -16.91 -13.98
C ASN A 427 5.77 -16.00 -12.88
N SER A 428 4.92 -15.68 -11.90
CA SER A 428 5.32 -14.85 -10.77
C SER A 428 6.46 -15.48 -9.97
N ILE A 429 6.65 -16.80 -9.95
CA ILE A 429 7.77 -17.46 -9.26
C ILE A 429 9.11 -16.90 -9.74
N PHE A 430 9.24 -16.69 -11.05
CA PHE A 430 10.45 -16.24 -11.71
C PHE A 430 10.47 -14.72 -11.87
N GLU A 431 9.34 -14.14 -12.28
CA GLU A 431 9.24 -12.73 -12.60
C GLU A 431 7.91 -12.16 -12.07
N SER A 432 8.01 -11.38 -11.00
CA SER A 432 6.88 -10.66 -10.42
C SER A 432 7.13 -9.17 -10.41
N ILE A 433 6.04 -8.41 -10.27
CA ILE A 433 6.11 -6.95 -10.13
C ILE A 433 6.78 -6.57 -8.80
N PRO A 434 7.45 -5.40 -8.73
CA PRO A 434 8.18 -4.97 -7.53
C PRO A 434 7.37 -5.06 -6.23
N PHE A 435 6.07 -4.78 -6.27
CA PHE A 435 5.19 -4.86 -5.10
C PHE A 435 5.19 -6.26 -4.45
N PHE A 436 5.02 -7.30 -5.27
CA PHE A 436 5.01 -8.68 -4.78
C PHE A 436 6.42 -9.17 -4.45
N ASN A 437 7.46 -8.71 -5.16
CA ASN A 437 8.84 -9.04 -4.81
C ASN A 437 9.21 -8.57 -3.40
N ALA A 438 8.79 -7.36 -3.00
CA ALA A 438 8.99 -6.87 -1.64
C ALA A 438 8.30 -7.77 -0.59
N ARG A 439 7.08 -8.21 -0.89
CA ARG A 439 6.34 -9.14 -0.02
C ARG A 439 7.01 -10.51 0.08
N LYS A 440 7.47 -11.07 -1.05
CA LYS A 440 8.25 -12.32 -1.08
C LYS A 440 9.52 -12.21 -0.26
N TYR A 441 10.23 -11.08 -0.36
CA TYR A 441 11.43 -10.83 0.42
C TYR A 441 11.15 -10.91 1.93
N LEU A 442 10.08 -10.28 2.41
CA LEU A 442 9.68 -10.37 3.82
C LEU A 442 9.27 -11.80 4.24
N ILE A 443 8.56 -12.54 3.39
CA ILE A 443 8.23 -13.94 3.68
C ILE A 443 9.49 -14.80 3.74
N ARG A 444 10.41 -14.65 2.78
CA ARG A 444 11.67 -15.41 2.72
C ARG A 444 12.44 -15.28 4.02
N LEU A 445 12.60 -14.06 4.51
CA LEU A 445 13.26 -13.80 5.79
C LEU A 445 12.58 -14.51 6.98
N SER A 446 11.25 -14.64 6.95
CA SER A 446 10.49 -15.39 7.96
C SER A 446 10.75 -16.89 7.88
N ILE A 447 10.76 -17.43 6.65
CA ILE A 447 11.03 -18.85 6.38
C ILE A 447 12.47 -19.22 6.74
N ASP A 448 13.44 -18.38 6.40
CA ASP A 448 14.84 -18.57 6.74
C ASP A 448 15.03 -18.66 8.26
N GLU A 449 14.34 -17.81 9.02
CA GLU A 449 14.38 -17.83 10.49
C GLU A 449 13.74 -19.11 11.07
N ILE A 450 12.59 -19.53 10.53
CA ILE A 450 11.94 -20.80 10.91
C ILE A 450 12.86 -22.00 10.63
N LYS A 451 13.56 -22.00 9.49
CA LYS A 451 14.53 -23.04 9.13
C LYS A 451 15.72 -23.07 10.08
N ILE A 452 16.31 -21.92 10.40
CA ILE A 452 17.41 -21.81 11.38
C ILE A 452 17.00 -22.38 12.74
N LYS A 453 15.70 -22.30 13.09
CA LYS A 453 15.14 -22.86 14.33
C LYS A 453 14.69 -24.32 14.21
N ASN A 454 14.93 -24.99 13.08
CA ASN A 454 14.49 -26.36 12.78
C ASN A 454 12.97 -26.54 12.91
N LYS A 455 12.19 -25.51 12.55
CA LYS A 455 10.71 -25.50 12.64
C LYS A 455 9.99 -25.55 11.29
N TYR A 456 10.73 -25.77 10.19
CA TYR A 456 10.16 -25.69 8.84
C TYR A 456 9.10 -26.77 8.57
N HIS A 457 9.35 -28.02 8.94
CA HIS A 457 8.39 -29.11 8.74
C HIS A 457 7.11 -28.92 9.56
N ASP A 458 7.26 -28.48 10.83
CA ASP A 458 6.13 -28.13 11.71
C ASP A 458 5.29 -27.01 11.08
N PHE A 459 5.94 -25.97 10.57
CA PHE A 459 5.27 -24.87 9.86
C PHE A 459 4.52 -25.33 8.62
N ILE A 460 5.13 -26.15 7.75
CA ILE A 460 4.46 -26.65 6.54
C ILE A 460 3.22 -27.49 6.91
N SER A 461 3.37 -28.36 7.90
CA SER A 461 2.28 -29.20 8.41
C SER A 461 1.14 -28.37 9.02
N PHE A 462 1.48 -27.28 9.71
CA PHE A 462 0.53 -26.29 10.21
C PHE A 462 -0.18 -25.56 9.06
N TYR A 463 0.59 -25.01 8.11
CA TYR A 463 0.09 -24.13 7.05
C TYR A 463 -0.85 -24.87 6.07
N PHE A 464 -0.64 -26.16 5.84
CA PHE A 464 -1.53 -26.97 5.00
C PHE A 464 -2.90 -27.27 5.63
N LYS A 465 -3.02 -27.19 6.96
CA LYS A 465 -4.31 -27.40 7.65
C LYS A 465 -5.21 -26.17 7.61
N LEU A 466 -4.67 -25.02 7.21
CA LEU A 466 -5.39 -23.76 7.18
C LEU A 466 -6.21 -23.60 5.90
N ASP A 467 -7.38 -22.99 6.03
CA ASP A 467 -8.14 -22.50 4.89
C ASP A 467 -7.46 -21.25 4.25
N GLU A 468 -7.98 -20.76 3.12
CA GLU A 468 -7.34 -19.64 2.41
C GLU A 468 -7.40 -18.31 3.16
N ASP A 469 -8.46 -18.06 3.93
CA ASP A 469 -8.61 -16.84 4.74
C ASP A 469 -7.63 -16.89 5.94
N GLU A 470 -7.50 -18.05 6.57
CA GLU A 470 -6.53 -18.30 7.64
C GLU A 470 -5.07 -18.18 7.15
N LYS A 471 -4.76 -18.75 5.98
CA LYS A 471 -3.45 -18.59 5.32
C LYS A 471 -3.15 -17.13 5.04
N LEU A 472 -4.13 -16.34 4.59
CA LEU A 472 -3.94 -14.91 4.34
C LEU A 472 -3.53 -14.17 5.62
N LEU A 473 -4.15 -14.48 6.76
CA LEU A 473 -3.76 -13.90 8.05
C LEU A 473 -2.33 -14.30 8.44
N ILE A 474 -1.94 -15.56 8.30
CA ILE A 474 -0.54 -16.00 8.55
C ILE A 474 0.45 -15.29 7.64
N ASN A 475 0.11 -15.12 6.36
CA ASN A 475 0.96 -14.43 5.39
C ASN A 475 1.19 -12.96 5.78
N ILE A 476 0.12 -12.24 6.16
CA ILE A 476 0.19 -10.87 6.65
C ILE A 476 1.02 -10.80 7.95
N PHE A 477 0.84 -11.76 8.85
CA PHE A 477 1.60 -11.83 10.10
C PHE A 477 3.11 -12.01 9.86
N PHE A 478 3.50 -12.88 8.93
CA PHE A 478 4.91 -13.11 8.58
C PHE A 478 5.55 -11.85 7.99
N ARG A 479 4.85 -11.19 7.05
CA ARG A 479 5.35 -9.94 6.43
C ARG A 479 5.53 -8.83 7.46
N ASN A 480 4.53 -8.62 8.33
CA ASN A 480 4.61 -7.62 9.38
C ASN A 480 5.71 -7.94 10.40
N TYR A 481 5.87 -9.21 10.80
CA TYR A 481 6.93 -9.62 11.72
C TYR A 481 8.32 -9.16 11.22
N GLN A 482 8.69 -9.51 9.99
CA GLN A 482 10.00 -9.13 9.44
C GLN A 482 10.13 -7.63 9.17
N ARG A 483 9.06 -6.98 8.71
CA ARG A 483 9.01 -5.53 8.48
C ARG A 483 9.37 -4.75 9.75
N TYR A 484 8.75 -5.10 10.88
CA TYR A 484 9.02 -4.42 12.14
C TYR A 484 10.33 -4.86 12.79
N LYS A 485 10.70 -6.15 12.69
CA LYS A 485 12.00 -6.65 13.17
C LYS A 485 13.19 -5.92 12.57
N ARG A 486 13.08 -5.52 11.31
CA ARG A 486 14.14 -4.81 10.57
C ARG A 486 14.09 -3.30 10.72
N THR A 487 13.12 -2.77 11.45
CA THR A 487 13.01 -1.33 11.67
C THR A 487 13.83 -0.90 12.88
N LYS A 488 14.66 0.13 12.72
CA LYS A 488 15.37 0.77 13.84
C LYS A 488 14.41 1.67 14.62
N PHE A 489 13.83 1.14 15.69
CA PHE A 489 13.00 1.92 16.59
C PHE A 489 13.86 2.83 17.48
N SER A 490 13.42 4.08 17.66
CA SER A 490 14.01 5.02 18.63
C SER A 490 13.58 4.74 20.08
N PHE A 491 12.72 3.74 20.28
CA PHE A 491 12.13 3.37 21.56
C PHE A 491 12.21 1.86 21.79
N ASN A 492 12.11 1.47 23.05
CA ASN A 492 12.22 0.07 23.45
C ASN A 492 10.84 -0.61 23.45
N LEU A 493 10.64 -1.56 22.53
CA LEU A 493 9.41 -2.36 22.41
C LEU A 493 9.07 -3.15 23.67
N ASN A 494 10.07 -3.62 24.40
CA ASN A 494 9.86 -4.32 25.67
C ASN A 494 9.14 -3.39 26.66
N LYS A 495 9.56 -2.11 26.77
CA LYS A 495 8.88 -1.14 27.64
C LYS A 495 7.41 -0.93 27.27
N ILE A 496 7.07 -1.03 25.98
CA ILE A 496 5.70 -0.88 25.48
C ILE A 496 4.83 -2.07 25.89
N PHE A 497 5.31 -3.31 25.71
CA PHE A 497 4.50 -4.52 25.89
C PHE A 497 4.68 -5.24 27.25
N LYS A 498 5.64 -4.85 28.09
CA LYS A 498 5.92 -5.49 29.39
C LYS A 498 4.95 -5.07 30.50
N ASN A 499 4.53 -3.80 30.51
CA ASN A 499 3.92 -3.16 31.69
C ASN A 499 2.40 -2.96 31.66
N ASN A 500 1.69 -3.42 30.63
CA ASN A 500 0.23 -3.25 30.56
C ASN A 500 -0.47 -4.55 30.99
N SER A 501 -1.08 -4.52 32.17
CA SER A 501 -1.66 -5.67 32.90
C SER A 501 -3.10 -6.02 32.52
N LYS A 502 -3.76 -5.22 31.68
CA LYS A 502 -5.16 -5.46 31.31
C LYS A 502 -5.22 -6.47 30.16
N ASN A 503 -5.63 -7.69 30.54
CA ASN A 503 -5.93 -8.85 29.68
C ASN A 503 -4.72 -9.49 28.94
N LYS A 504 -4.02 -10.41 29.62
CA LYS A 504 -2.87 -11.18 29.08
C LYS A 504 -3.25 -12.34 28.15
N LEU A 505 -4.54 -12.63 27.92
CA LEU A 505 -4.97 -13.81 27.17
C LEU A 505 -4.41 -13.81 25.73
N TRP A 506 -4.50 -12.68 25.04
CA TRP A 506 -3.91 -12.56 23.69
C TRP A 506 -2.39 -12.75 23.74
N LYS A 507 -1.71 -12.16 24.74
CA LYS A 507 -0.25 -12.22 24.88
C LYS A 507 0.23 -13.65 25.03
N ASN A 508 -0.42 -14.45 25.87
CA ASN A 508 -0.08 -15.87 26.04
C ASN A 508 -0.25 -16.66 24.74
N LYS A 509 -1.32 -16.38 23.97
CA LYS A 509 -1.56 -17.03 22.68
C LYS A 509 -0.48 -16.64 21.66
N ILE A 510 -0.13 -15.36 21.59
CA ILE A 510 0.94 -14.90 20.71
C ILE A 510 2.29 -15.45 21.15
N ASP A 511 2.57 -15.57 22.45
CA ASP A 511 3.81 -16.19 22.93
C ASP A 511 3.94 -17.65 22.50
N LYS A 512 2.83 -18.41 22.54
CA LYS A 512 2.87 -19.79 22.06
C LYS A 512 3.14 -19.86 20.56
N ILE A 513 2.46 -19.05 19.74
CA ILE A 513 2.69 -19.06 18.28
C ILE A 513 4.09 -18.55 17.92
N SER A 514 4.62 -17.55 18.64
CA SER A 514 6.00 -17.09 18.48
C SER A 514 7.00 -18.20 18.77
N ARG A 515 6.82 -18.96 19.86
CA ARG A 515 7.67 -20.12 20.16
C ARG A 515 7.56 -21.22 19.10
N PHE A 516 6.35 -21.46 18.58
CA PHE A 516 6.12 -22.44 17.53
C PHE A 516 6.92 -22.11 16.26
N PHE A 517 6.92 -20.85 15.81
CA PHE A 517 7.72 -20.41 14.66
C PHE A 517 9.19 -20.09 15.00
N GLY A 518 9.56 -20.01 16.27
CA GLY A 518 10.89 -19.56 16.69
C GLY A 518 11.13 -18.06 16.53
N PHE A 519 10.06 -17.26 16.51
CA PHE A 519 10.08 -15.80 16.38
C PHE A 519 10.25 -15.08 17.72
N ASP A 520 10.78 -13.87 17.65
CA ASP A 520 10.81 -12.94 18.79
C ASP A 520 9.39 -12.47 19.15
N GLN A 521 9.09 -12.49 20.45
CA GLN A 521 7.76 -12.20 20.96
C GLN A 521 7.33 -10.75 20.74
N TYR A 522 8.22 -9.77 20.88
CA TYR A 522 7.85 -8.36 20.78
C TYR A 522 7.49 -7.96 19.36
N PHE A 523 8.23 -8.45 18.37
CA PHE A 523 7.87 -8.23 16.96
C PHE A 523 6.62 -9.02 16.57
N SER A 524 6.40 -10.18 17.18
CA SER A 524 5.15 -10.93 17.03
C SER A 524 3.95 -10.16 17.60
N TYR A 525 4.09 -9.48 18.74
CA TYR A 525 3.04 -8.63 19.29
C TYR A 525 2.70 -7.49 18.33
N ILE A 526 3.70 -6.77 17.81
CA ILE A 526 3.46 -5.68 16.86
C ILE A 526 2.73 -6.22 15.63
N SER A 527 3.19 -7.35 15.09
CA SER A 527 2.57 -8.00 13.93
C SER A 527 1.10 -8.36 14.19
N PHE A 528 0.78 -8.89 15.37
CA PHE A 528 -0.60 -9.15 15.77
C PHE A 528 -1.44 -7.87 15.85
N TRP A 529 -0.87 -6.76 16.34
CA TRP A 529 -1.58 -5.48 16.44
C TRP A 529 -1.70 -4.72 15.11
N CYS A 530 -1.09 -5.23 14.02
CA CYS A 530 -1.33 -4.75 12.67
C CYS A 530 -2.74 -5.08 12.16
N PHE A 531 -3.35 -6.14 12.70
CA PHE A 531 -4.70 -6.58 12.37
C PHE A 531 -5.76 -5.65 12.93
N GLU A 532 -6.87 -5.49 12.21
CA GLU A 532 -8.10 -4.94 12.77
C GLU A 532 -8.75 -5.93 13.74
N GLU A 533 -9.74 -5.48 14.51
CA GLU A 533 -10.34 -6.31 15.57
C GLU A 533 -10.88 -7.66 15.07
N LYS A 534 -11.55 -7.67 13.91
CA LYS A 534 -12.06 -8.89 13.29
C LYS A 534 -10.94 -9.88 12.96
N ASP A 535 -9.89 -9.38 12.32
CA ASP A 535 -8.74 -10.19 11.90
C ASP A 535 -7.94 -10.69 13.12
N ARG A 536 -7.86 -9.90 14.20
CA ARG A 536 -7.29 -10.35 15.48
C ARG A 536 -8.07 -11.53 16.07
N LYS A 537 -9.41 -11.48 16.05
CA LYS A 537 -10.25 -12.60 16.52
C LYS A 537 -10.01 -13.85 15.68
N GLY A 538 -10.03 -13.72 14.35
CA GLY A 538 -9.71 -14.83 13.43
C GLY A 538 -8.31 -15.40 13.67
N PHE A 539 -7.30 -14.54 13.87
CA PHE A 539 -5.94 -15.00 14.17
C PHE A 539 -5.86 -15.77 15.50
N ILE A 540 -6.59 -15.33 16.52
CA ILE A 540 -6.69 -16.04 17.80
C ILE A 540 -7.39 -17.40 17.65
N GLU A 541 -8.40 -17.51 16.78
CA GLU A 541 -9.08 -18.77 16.46
C GLU A 541 -8.14 -19.76 15.77
N ILE A 542 -7.30 -19.30 14.83
CA ILE A 542 -6.25 -20.13 14.21
C ILE A 542 -5.34 -20.73 15.29
N ILE A 543 -4.89 -19.91 16.24
CA ILE A 543 -4.02 -20.38 17.32
C ILE A 543 -4.74 -21.42 18.18
N ASN A 544 -6.01 -21.20 18.52
CA ASN A 544 -6.81 -22.14 19.32
C ASN A 544 -7.09 -23.47 18.62
N LYS A 545 -7.20 -23.49 17.28
CA LYS A 545 -7.38 -24.74 16.52
C LYS A 545 -6.14 -25.62 16.55
N PHE A 546 -4.98 -25.03 16.82
CA PHE A 546 -3.69 -25.70 16.68
C PHE A 546 -2.97 -25.97 18.01
N LEU A 547 -3.28 -25.22 19.08
CA LEU A 547 -2.64 -25.27 20.40
C LEU A 547 -3.65 -25.39 21.53
#